data_AF-A0A0L0FP01-F1
#
_entry.id   AF-A0A0L0FP01-F1
#
_cell.length_a   1.000
_cell.length_b   1.000
_cell.length_c   1.000
_cell.angle_alpha   90.00
_cell.angle_beta   90.00
_cell.angle_gamma   90.00
#
_symmetry.space_group_name_H-M   'P 1'
#
loop_
_entity.id
_entity.type
_entity.pdbx_description
1 polymer ?
#
loop_
_entity_poly.entity_id
_entity_poly.type
_entity_poly.pdbx_seq_one_letter_code
_entity_poly.pdbx_strand_id
1 'polypeptide(L)'
;VIELTDLEDDMVNPIDLCNKLNRLVLPEFGAQGMLVVFFLFSMSWIPLVINIPVAAYHGYLYSNGSWQYDPTTIFRDLRDKRFACLLKTVFYLCCFFYYLVMMIVTATKKDE
;
A
#
# COMPACT_ATOMS: atom_id res chain seq x y z
N VAL A 1 -3.04 0.85 -10.30
CA VAL A 1 -2.34 1.39 -11.50
C VAL A 1 -3.13 1.15 -12.77
N ILE A 2 -3.48 -0.10 -13.11
CA ILE A 2 -4.19 -0.42 -14.38
C ILE A 2 -5.51 0.34 -14.49
N GLU A 3 -6.38 0.29 -13.47
CA GLU A 3 -7.67 0.97 -13.51
C GLU A 3 -7.58 2.51 -13.60
N LEU A 4 -6.46 3.10 -13.17
CA LEU A 4 -6.19 4.54 -13.34
C LEU A 4 -5.76 4.86 -14.78
N THR A 5 -5.08 3.93 -15.45
CA THR A 5 -4.78 4.01 -16.88
C THR A 5 -6.05 3.82 -17.70
N ASP A 6 -6.91 2.87 -17.32
CA ASP A 6 -8.20 2.67 -18.00
C ASP A 6 -9.10 3.91 -17.88
N LEU A 7 -9.00 4.65 -16.77
CA LEU A 7 -9.66 5.94 -16.61
C LEU A 7 -9.02 7.04 -17.50
N GLU A 8 -7.70 7.01 -17.70
CA GLU A 8 -6.99 7.96 -18.57
C GLU A 8 -7.36 7.76 -20.05
N ASP A 9 -7.64 6.52 -20.45
CA ASP A 9 -8.10 6.14 -21.79
C ASP A 9 -9.63 6.25 -21.96
N ASP A 10 -10.35 6.87 -21.00
CA ASP A 10 -11.81 7.02 -20.98
C ASP A 10 -12.60 5.69 -21.09
N MET A 11 -11.98 4.56 -20.71
CA MET A 11 -12.57 3.22 -20.82
C MET A 11 -13.47 2.86 -19.63
N VAL A 12 -13.36 3.59 -18.52
CA VAL A 12 -14.06 3.31 -17.24
C VAL A 12 -14.67 4.59 -16.66
N ASN A 13 -15.84 4.47 -16.04
CA ASN A 13 -16.51 5.58 -15.36
C ASN A 13 -15.77 5.97 -14.05
N PRO A 14 -15.44 7.26 -13.83
CA PRO A 14 -14.77 7.74 -12.62
C PRO A 14 -15.49 7.41 -11.31
N ILE A 15 -16.84 7.38 -11.32
CA ILE A 15 -17.64 7.11 -10.11
C ILE A 15 -17.46 5.64 -9.69
N ASP A 16 -17.58 4.72 -10.65
CA ASP A 16 -17.43 3.28 -10.38
C ASP A 16 -16.00 2.95 -9.95
N LEU A 17 -15.00 3.62 -10.55
CA LEU A 17 -13.61 3.51 -10.13
C LEU A 17 -13.41 3.98 -8.68
N CYS A 18 -13.91 5.17 -8.33
CA CYS A 18 -13.74 5.71 -6.97
C CYS A 18 -14.38 4.79 -5.92
N ASN A 19 -15.57 4.25 -6.20
CA ASN A 19 -16.24 3.29 -5.31
C ASN A 19 -15.41 2.01 -5.14
N LYS A 20 -14.83 1.49 -6.23
CA LYS A 20 -14.00 0.29 -6.20
C LYS A 20 -12.68 0.52 -5.46
N LEU A 21 -11.98 1.62 -5.73
CA LEU A 21 -10.77 2.03 -5.02
C LEU A 21 -11.05 2.19 -3.53
N ASN A 22 -12.09 2.92 -3.16
CA ASN A 22 -12.44 3.17 -1.76
C ASN A 22 -12.72 1.87 -0.97
N ARG A 23 -13.31 0.87 -1.64
CA ARG A 23 -13.53 -0.47 -1.07
C ARG A 23 -12.22 -1.25 -0.88
N LEU A 24 -11.19 -0.98 -1.69
CA LEU A 24 -9.87 -1.62 -1.61
C LEU A 24 -8.91 -0.90 -0.65
N VAL A 25 -9.09 0.41 -0.41
CA VAL A 25 -8.26 1.17 0.54
C VAL A 25 -8.36 0.60 1.96
N LEU A 26 -9.57 0.29 2.42
CA LEU A 26 -9.80 -0.25 3.76
C LEU A 26 -9.05 -1.56 4.03
N PRO A 27 -9.16 -2.61 3.18
CA PRO A 27 -8.39 -3.83 3.37
C PRO A 27 -6.89 -3.62 3.20
N GLU A 28 -6.43 -2.68 2.36
CA GLU A 28 -5.00 -2.34 2.27
C GLU A 28 -4.47 -1.80 3.61
N PHE A 29 -5.17 -0.83 4.21
CA PHE A 29 -4.76 -0.23 5.49
C PHE A 29 -4.80 -1.27 6.61
N GLY A 30 -5.84 -2.10 6.62
CA GLY A 30 -5.97 -3.21 7.57
C GLY A 30 -4.84 -4.23 7.44
N ALA A 31 -4.52 -4.66 6.21
CA ALA A 31 -3.45 -5.62 5.95
C ALA A 31 -2.08 -5.06 6.38
N GLN A 32 -1.80 -3.79 6.10
CA GLN A 32 -0.53 -3.19 6.49
C GLN A 32 -0.42 -2.96 8.00
N GLY A 33 -1.52 -2.55 8.65
CA GLY A 33 -1.57 -2.48 10.12
C GLY A 33 -1.33 -3.85 10.75
N MET A 34 -1.96 -4.89 10.22
CA MET A 34 -1.76 -6.27 10.67
C MET A 34 -0.31 -6.74 10.49
N LEU A 35 0.35 -6.40 9.37
CA LEU A 35 1.76 -6.71 9.13
C LEU A 35 2.68 -6.04 10.16
N VAL A 36 2.46 -4.76 10.46
CA VAL A 36 3.26 -4.04 11.48
C VAL A 36 3.10 -4.68 12.85
N VAL A 37 1.86 -5.03 13.23
CA VAL A 37 1.57 -5.73 14.50
C VAL A 37 2.25 -7.09 14.53
N PHE A 38 2.23 -7.85 13.44
CA PHE A 38 2.90 -9.14 13.34
C PHE A 38 4.43 -9.01 13.53
N PHE A 39 5.07 -8.03 12.88
CA PHE A 39 6.50 -7.79 13.06
C PHE A 39 6.86 -7.31 14.47
N LEU A 40 5.96 -6.57 15.13
CA LEU A 40 6.11 -6.17 16.53
C LEU A 40 6.16 -7.40 17.45
N PHE A 41 5.27 -8.38 17.24
CA PHE A 41 5.29 -9.64 17.99
C PHE A 41 6.52 -10.51 17.66
N SER A 42 6.97 -10.49 16.41
CA SER A 42 8.15 -11.24 15.97
C SER A 42 9.49 -10.61 16.41
N MET A 43 9.48 -9.45 17.09
CA MET A 43 10.67 -8.66 17.49
C MET A 43 11.68 -8.42 16.35
N SER A 44 11.22 -8.38 15.10
CA SER A 44 12.06 -8.15 13.94
C SER A 44 12.18 -6.65 13.66
N TRP A 45 13.22 -6.01 14.21
CA TRP A 45 13.38 -4.55 14.19
C TRP A 45 13.53 -3.95 12.78
N ILE A 46 14.29 -4.60 11.89
CA ILE A 46 14.58 -4.06 10.55
C ILE A 46 13.31 -3.94 9.67
N PRO A 47 12.50 -4.99 9.47
CA PRO A 47 11.25 -4.85 8.70
C PRO A 47 10.27 -3.89 9.38
N LEU A 48 10.24 -3.85 10.72
CA LEU A 48 9.39 -2.93 11.46
C LEU A 48 9.72 -1.46 11.14
N VAL A 49 11.01 -1.07 11.15
CA VAL A 49 11.44 0.30 10.81
C VAL A 49 11.07 0.68 9.37
N ILE A 50 11.16 -0.26 8.43
CA ILE A 50 10.82 -0.01 7.02
C ILE A 50 9.31 0.20 6.83
N ASN A 51 8.45 -0.51 7.58
CA ASN A 51 6.99 -0.38 7.43
C ASN A 51 6.36 0.77 8.23
N ILE A 52 7.01 1.22 9.32
CA ILE A 52 6.53 2.36 10.13
C ILE A 52 6.18 3.59 9.29
N PRO A 53 7.02 4.12 8.37
CA PRO A 53 6.69 5.34 7.64
C PRO A 53 5.44 5.19 6.77
N VAL A 54 5.23 4.02 6.16
CA VAL A 54 4.03 3.77 5.34
C VAL A 54 2.79 3.59 6.21
N ALA A 55 2.91 2.88 7.33
CA ALA A 55 1.82 2.76 8.29
C ALA A 55 1.45 4.11 8.92
N ALA A 56 2.43 4.96 9.22
CA ALA A 56 2.22 6.32 9.70
C ALA A 56 1.52 7.20 8.65
N TYR A 57 1.90 7.06 7.37
CA TYR A 57 1.22 7.73 6.27
C TYR A 57 -0.24 7.30 6.15
N HIS A 58 -0.54 6.00 6.27
CA HIS A 58 -1.92 5.49 6.27
C HIS A 58 -2.71 5.99 7.50
N GLY A 59 -2.09 6.02 8.68
CA GLY A 59 -2.70 6.57 9.90
C GLY A 59 -3.01 8.07 9.78
N TYR A 60 -2.08 8.85 9.21
CA TYR A 60 -2.29 10.27 8.93
C TYR A 60 -3.47 10.48 7.98
N LEU A 61 -3.52 9.70 6.90
CA LEU A 61 -4.58 9.80 5.90
C LEU A 61 -5.96 9.41 6.47
N TYR A 62 -5.99 8.42 7.37
CA TYR A 62 -7.20 8.03 8.10
C TYR A 62 -7.66 9.14 9.06
N SER A 63 -6.74 9.72 9.83
CA SER A 63 -7.04 10.79 10.79
C SER A 63 -7.52 12.07 10.11
N ASN A 64 -7.01 12.39 8.91
CA ASN A 64 -7.39 13.59 8.17
C ASN A 64 -8.68 13.39 7.34
N GLY A 65 -9.29 12.20 7.40
CA GLY A 65 -10.51 11.88 6.64
C GLY A 65 -10.35 11.87 5.12
N SER A 66 -9.13 12.09 4.60
CA SER A 66 -8.86 12.23 3.16
C SER A 66 -8.55 10.89 2.46
N TRP A 67 -8.96 9.77 3.06
CA TRP A 67 -8.76 8.42 2.51
C TRP A 67 -9.70 8.10 1.33
N GLN A 68 -10.79 8.86 1.18
CA GLN A 68 -11.78 8.65 0.14
C GLN A 68 -11.34 9.29 -1.19
N TYR A 69 -11.52 8.56 -2.27
CA TYR A 69 -11.32 9.08 -3.62
C TYR A 69 -12.59 9.79 -4.09
N ASP A 70 -12.50 11.08 -4.42
CA ASP A 70 -13.61 11.87 -4.98
C ASP A 70 -13.55 11.88 -6.52
N PRO A 71 -14.63 11.48 -7.22
CA PRO A 71 -14.68 11.45 -8.69
C PRO A 71 -14.57 12.84 -9.35
N THR A 72 -14.85 13.93 -8.64
CA THR A 72 -14.76 15.29 -9.20
C THR A 72 -13.32 15.80 -9.28
N THR A 73 -12.44 15.32 -8.40
CA THR A 73 -11.02 15.73 -8.34
C THR A 73 -10.07 14.70 -8.92
N ILE A 74 -10.55 13.47 -9.20
CA ILE A 74 -9.69 12.36 -9.62
C ILE A 74 -8.96 12.61 -10.94
N PHE A 75 -9.60 13.27 -11.91
CA PHE A 75 -8.96 13.60 -13.20
C PHE A 75 -7.89 14.67 -13.07
N ARG A 76 -8.10 15.67 -12.22
CA ARG A 76 -7.12 16.75 -12.01
C ARG A 76 -5.85 16.23 -11.36
N ASP A 77 -6.01 15.34 -10.37
CA ASP A 77 -4.90 14.81 -9.57
C ASP A 77 -4.45 13.42 -10.07
N LEU A 78 -4.86 13.00 -11.27
CA LEU A 78 -4.69 11.64 -11.77
C LEU A 78 -3.22 11.22 -11.85
N ARG A 79 -2.37 12.12 -12.37
CA ARG A 79 -0.93 11.87 -12.53
C ARG A 79 -0.24 11.64 -11.18
N ASP A 80 -0.54 12.48 -10.20
CA ASP A 80 0.05 12.39 -8.86
C ASP A 80 -0.43 11.14 -8.12
N LYS A 81 -1.74 10.84 -8.20
CA LYS A 81 -2.32 9.62 -7.63
C LYS A 81 -1.74 8.36 -8.28
N ARG A 82 -1.54 8.36 -9.60
CA ARG A 82 -0.91 7.26 -10.34
C ARG A 82 0.55 7.07 -9.92
N PHE A 83 1.32 8.14 -9.79
CA PHE A 83 2.71 8.07 -9.36
C PHE A 83 2.83 7.58 -7.92
N ALA A 84 1.99 8.07 -7.00
CA ALA A 84 1.93 7.58 -5.63
C ALA A 84 1.55 6.08 -5.57
N CYS A 85 0.56 5.66 -6.36
CA CYS A 85 0.17 4.25 -6.45
C CYS A 85 1.32 3.38 -6.99
N LEU A 86 2.01 3.83 -8.03
CA LEU A 86 3.16 3.13 -8.61
C LEU A 86 4.31 3.02 -7.60
N LEU A 87 4.64 4.12 -6.90
CA LEU A 87 5.68 4.13 -5.88
C LEU A 87 5.36 3.16 -4.74
N LYS A 88 4.10 3.13 -4.27
CA LYS A 88 3.64 2.13 -3.29
C LYS A 88 3.78 0.70 -3.82
N THR A 89 3.39 0.44 -5.07
CA THR A 89 3.53 -0.88 -5.70
C THR A 89 4.99 -1.33 -5.75
N VAL A 90 5.90 -0.46 -6.19
CA VAL A 90 7.35 -0.76 -6.23
C VAL A 90 7.88 -1.01 -4.82
N PHE A 91 7.48 -0.20 -3.84
CA PHE A 91 7.87 -0.37 -2.44
C PHE A 91 7.43 -1.74 -1.89
N TYR A 92 6.16 -2.13 -2.08
CA TYR A 92 5.67 -3.44 -1.63
C TYR A 92 6.38 -4.60 -2.34
N LEU A 93 6.71 -4.45 -3.62
CA LEU A 93 7.47 -5.45 -4.37
C LEU A 93 8.89 -5.62 -3.81
N CYS A 94 9.59 -4.52 -3.54
CA CYS A 94 10.91 -4.56 -2.90
C CYS A 94 10.85 -5.18 -1.50
N CYS A 95 9.84 -4.82 -0.70
CA CYS A 95 9.63 -5.41 0.62
C CYS A 95 9.34 -6.91 0.54
N PHE A 96 8.58 -7.36 -0.46
CA PHE A 96 8.28 -8.77 -0.69
C PHE A 96 9.57 -9.58 -0.91
N PHE A 97 10.44 -9.15 -1.82
CA PHE A 97 11.74 -9.83 -2.04
C PHE A 97 12.63 -9.79 -0.81
N TYR A 98 12.66 -8.65 -0.11
CA TYR A 98 13.42 -8.51 1.14
C TYR A 98 12.95 -9.52 2.20
N TYR A 99 11.63 -9.66 2.41
CA TYR A 99 11.10 -10.65 3.37
C TYR A 99 11.39 -12.09 2.95
N LEU A 100 11.34 -12.40 1.66
CA LEU A 100 11.71 -13.73 1.18
C LEU A 100 13.16 -14.08 1.51
N VAL A 101 14.11 -13.17 1.26
CA VAL A 101 15.53 -13.39 1.58
C VAL A 101 15.73 -13.56 3.09
N MET A 102 15.11 -12.70 3.90
CA MET A 102 15.23 -12.78 5.36
C MET A 102 14.64 -14.08 5.92
N MET A 103 13.52 -14.55 5.36
CA MET A 103 12.93 -15.83 5.72
C MET A 103 13.89 -16.99 5.40
N ILE A 104 14.49 -17.00 4.21
CA ILE A 104 15.45 -18.05 3.80
C ILE A 104 16.67 -18.05 4.72
N VAL A 105 17.29 -16.89 4.97
CA VAL A 105 18.47 -16.78 5.86
C VAL A 105 18.16 -17.24 7.28
N THR A 106 16.97 -16.93 7.79
CA THR A 106 16.55 -17.38 9.12
C THR A 106 16.29 -18.88 9.14
N ALA A 107 15.72 -19.44 8.07
CA ALA A 107 15.52 -20.87 7.93
C ALA A 107 16.87 -21.62 7.89
N THR A 108 17.84 -21.16 7.10
CA THR A 108 19.16 -21.83 7.02
C THR A 108 19.94 -21.75 8.33
N LYS A 109 19.82 -20.64 9.09
CA LYS A 109 20.44 -20.50 10.41
C LYS A 109 19.81 -21.39 11.48
N LYS A 110 18.60 -21.89 11.26
CA LYS A 110 17.92 -22.80 12.19
C LYS A 110 18.43 -24.24 12.05
N ASP A 111 19.06 -24.55 10.91
CA ASP A 111 19.59 -25.88 10.60
C ASP A 111 21.06 -26.07 11.03
N GLU A 112 21.73 -24.98 11.48
CA GLU A 112 23.06 -24.99 12.13
C GLU A 112 22.94 -25.02 13.66
#